data_AF-A0A0F4Z1H7-F1
#
_entry.id   AF-A0A0F4Z1H7-F1
#
_cell.length_a   1.000
_cell.length_b   1.000
_cell.length_c   1.000
_cell.angle_alpha   90.00
_cell.angle_beta   90.00
_cell.angle_gamma   90.00
#
_symmetry.space_group_name_H-M   'P 1'
#
loop_
_entity.id
_entity.type
_entity.pdbx_description
1 polymer ?
#
loop_
_entity_poly.entity_id
_entity_poly.type
_entity_poly.pdbx_seq_one_letter_code
_entity_poly.pdbx_strand_id
1 'polypeptide(L)'
;MASGLAFRRNELQGYTMTLPEHVRSIDDWSDGHMRRRPGSSKQRVFQSQGRPSRGTLGRLPTEVLHAILRFLDVRTVLTVRRINNFYCYIVDGMSEYHLIQSHAPETFKVMNATKSSSFISLKDLFAEFTRSPPRCYTCSDFGPYLYLLGCHRCCFNCLLTRSEYHLGLPSNVEVAYAIPKELLDQLDQIYSLPTCRLWVCTTTSTGRYNLVSIPAAQKFAIEIYGSLDAAHLAADRLYDEAMVQWETQRAFNGKSYNKQREPTKPHVLRANPLAPRYLSTAAPLGAMIFPFWDIPRQSLEEGVYCSACVLAPDSFYFSDDEAFQNYHRAYLLREIPRHFQRCRAVKEGYGALIRQQQLKMPFWNSRSNYRQQPKIVGEEFFVNSDGQIDESLMEEYKYWQELERFNDLMRKLAPQEPKIKDGNNKAIYLTDEENGHLRQGRLSSLLR
;
A
#
# COMPACT_ATOMS: atom_id res chain seq x y z
N MET A 1 -16.78 -25.22 -0.58
CA MET A 1 -16.58 -25.09 0.87
C MET A 1 -16.65 -23.61 1.22
N ALA A 2 -17.18 -23.25 2.40
CA ALA A 2 -17.25 -21.84 2.85
C ALA A 2 -16.04 -21.43 3.72
N SER A 3 -15.06 -22.32 3.86
CA SER A 3 -13.81 -22.13 4.59
C SER A 3 -12.62 -22.11 3.64
N GLY A 4 -11.49 -21.57 4.09
CA GLY A 4 -10.28 -21.48 3.27
C GLY A 4 -9.14 -20.71 3.96
N LEU A 5 -7.98 -20.72 3.30
CA LEU A 5 -6.80 -19.97 3.73
C LEU A 5 -6.96 -18.49 3.38
N ALA A 6 -6.76 -17.66 4.38
CA ALA A 6 -6.71 -16.22 4.28
C ALA A 6 -5.40 -15.70 4.85
N PHE A 7 -5.12 -14.43 4.60
CA PHE A 7 -3.98 -13.76 5.21
C PHE A 7 -4.26 -12.28 5.43
N ARG A 8 -3.49 -11.66 6.32
CA ARG A 8 -3.43 -10.20 6.50
C ARG A 8 -2.18 -9.65 5.83
N ARG A 9 -2.31 -8.52 5.13
CA ARG A 9 -1.15 -7.84 4.52
C ARG A 9 -0.49 -6.94 5.56
N ASN A 10 0.68 -7.36 6.05
CA ASN A 10 1.46 -6.57 7.01
C ASN A 10 2.30 -5.49 6.32
N GLU A 11 2.58 -5.68 5.03
CA GLU A 11 3.25 -4.71 4.15
C GLU A 11 2.79 -4.92 2.69
N LEU A 12 2.35 -3.85 2.04
CA LEU A 12 2.40 -3.76 0.58
C LEU A 12 3.78 -3.20 0.21
N GLN A 13 4.80 -4.07 0.17
CA GLN A 13 6.17 -3.65 -0.10
C GLN A 13 6.25 -2.77 -1.35
N GLY A 14 6.55 -1.47 -1.15
CA GLY A 14 6.82 -0.50 -2.21
C GLY A 14 5.61 0.15 -2.89
N TYR A 15 4.37 -0.19 -2.52
CA TYR A 15 3.17 0.36 -3.18
C TYR A 15 2.43 1.40 -2.33
N THR A 16 2.23 1.20 -1.03
CA THR A 16 1.55 2.18 -0.16
C THR A 16 2.51 2.87 0.80
N MET A 17 2.08 3.98 1.43
CA MET A 17 2.84 4.66 2.49
C MET A 17 2.80 3.86 3.80
N THR A 18 3.42 2.69 3.77
CA THR A 18 3.64 1.85 4.94
C THR A 18 5.08 2.06 5.40
N LEU A 19 5.26 2.38 6.68
CA LEU A 19 6.60 2.48 7.25
C LEU A 19 7.24 1.07 7.29
N PRO A 20 8.48 0.92 6.78
CA PRO A 20 9.20 -0.35 6.89
C PRO A 20 9.30 -0.76 8.35
N GLU A 21 9.26 -2.07 8.65
CA GLU A 21 9.36 -2.60 10.01
C GLU A 21 10.51 -2.01 10.84
N HIS A 22 11.69 -1.78 10.24
CA HIS A 22 12.85 -1.19 10.93
C HIS A 22 12.71 0.30 11.27
N VAL A 23 11.74 1.00 10.68
CA VAL A 23 11.41 2.40 10.98
C VAL A 23 10.27 2.50 12.00
N ARG A 24 9.46 1.44 12.18
CA ARG A 24 8.38 1.39 13.18
C ARG A 24 8.90 1.54 14.62
N SER A 25 10.15 1.14 14.87
CA SER A 25 10.85 1.26 16.17
C SER A 25 11.61 2.58 16.36
N ILE A 26 11.71 3.42 15.33
CA ILE A 26 12.54 4.63 15.34
C ILE A 26 11.64 5.85 15.61
N ASP A 27 11.75 6.40 16.82
CA ASP A 27 11.13 7.68 17.23
C ASP A 27 11.69 8.92 16.47
N ASP A 28 12.63 8.75 15.54
CA ASP A 28 13.42 9.83 14.91
C ASP A 28 12.77 10.57 13.72
N TRP A 29 11.48 10.42 13.46
CA TRP A 29 10.81 11.34 12.51
C TRP A 29 10.40 12.64 13.23
N SER A 30 11.39 13.26 13.85
CA SER A 30 11.33 14.67 14.20
C SER A 30 11.84 15.46 13.00
N ASP A 31 11.03 16.41 12.52
CA ASP A 31 11.55 17.56 11.80
C ASP A 31 12.77 18.09 12.56
N GLY A 32 13.82 18.42 11.82
CA GLY A 32 15.16 18.67 12.33
C GLY A 32 15.22 19.36 13.70
N HIS A 33 16.16 18.90 14.51
CA HIS A 33 16.53 19.34 15.86
C HIS A 33 15.92 18.55 17.03
N MET A 34 16.44 17.34 17.28
CA MET A 34 17.10 17.04 18.56
C MET A 34 17.75 15.65 18.51
N ARG A 35 19.08 15.62 18.30
CA ARG A 35 19.86 14.45 18.74
C ARG A 35 19.75 14.36 20.26
N ARG A 36 19.03 13.37 20.78
CA ARG A 36 19.28 12.91 22.16
C ARG A 36 20.72 12.39 22.20
N ARG A 37 21.61 13.12 22.87
CA ARG A 37 22.96 12.60 23.19
C ARG A 37 22.79 11.39 24.11
N PRO A 38 23.52 10.27 23.89
CA PRO A 38 23.56 9.17 24.84
C PRO A 38 24.12 9.68 26.17
N GLY A 39 23.53 9.20 27.26
CA GLY A 39 23.66 9.77 28.59
C GLY A 39 25.08 9.85 29.14
N SER A 40 25.38 10.98 29.78
CA SER A 40 26.18 10.98 30.98
C SER A 40 25.24 11.21 32.17
N SER A 41 25.20 10.20 33.03
CA SER A 41 24.40 10.14 34.25
C SER A 41 24.83 11.24 35.22
N LYS A 42 24.12 12.37 35.18
CA LYS A 42 23.98 13.25 36.34
C LYS A 42 22.50 13.58 36.46
N GLN A 43 21.82 12.89 37.38
CA GLN A 43 20.50 13.27 37.87
C GLN A 43 20.58 14.73 38.35
N ARG A 44 20.21 15.68 37.49
CA ARG A 44 19.74 16.97 37.97
C ARG A 44 18.33 16.72 38.47
N VAL A 45 18.20 16.62 39.78
CA VAL A 45 16.93 16.77 40.48
C VAL A 45 16.40 18.16 40.10
N PHE A 46 15.52 18.22 39.10
CA PHE A 46 14.77 19.43 38.80
C PHE A 46 13.70 19.52 39.88
N GLN A 47 14.01 20.24 40.96
CA GLN A 47 13.00 20.71 41.89
C GLN A 47 12.15 21.77 41.16
N SER A 48 11.06 21.37 40.51
CA SER A 48 10.01 22.30 40.09
C SER A 48 8.89 22.31 41.13
N GLN A 49 9.07 23.15 42.15
CA GLN A 49 8.05 23.51 43.14
C GLN A 49 7.02 24.49 42.53
N GLY A 50 6.31 24.08 41.47
CA GLY A 50 5.26 24.89 40.85
C GLY A 50 4.41 24.11 39.87
N ARG A 51 3.07 24.28 39.94
CA ARG A 51 2.16 23.70 38.94
C ARG A 51 2.52 24.25 37.55
N PRO A 52 2.59 23.40 36.50
CA PRO A 52 2.88 23.87 35.16
C PRO A 52 1.86 24.93 34.74
N SER A 53 2.34 26.00 34.10
CA SER A 53 1.48 27.09 33.65
C SER A 53 0.41 26.55 32.70
N ARG A 54 -0.85 26.78 33.06
CA ARG A 54 -2.02 26.40 32.26
C ARG A 54 -2.31 27.42 31.15
N GLY A 55 -1.69 28.60 31.20
CA GLY A 55 -1.98 29.70 30.28
C GLY A 55 -3.45 30.14 30.35
N THR A 56 -3.89 30.92 29.35
CA THR A 56 -5.28 31.37 29.24
C THR A 56 -6.23 30.23 28.88
N LEU A 57 -5.79 29.30 28.01
CA LEU A 57 -6.61 28.16 27.56
C LEU A 57 -6.94 27.19 28.70
N GLY A 58 -6.03 26.92 29.63
CA GLY A 58 -6.30 26.03 30.76
C GLY A 58 -7.17 26.63 31.87
N ARG A 59 -7.82 27.78 31.60
CA ARG A 59 -8.98 28.29 32.37
C ARG A 59 -10.30 27.68 31.90
N LEU A 60 -10.33 27.11 30.70
CA LEU A 60 -11.51 26.46 30.14
C LEU A 60 -11.75 25.10 30.79
N PRO A 61 -13.01 24.65 30.92
CA PRO A 61 -13.34 23.28 31.31
C PRO A 61 -12.73 22.26 30.33
N THR A 62 -12.45 21.06 30.83
CA THR A 62 -11.85 19.97 30.05
C THR A 62 -12.69 19.61 28.83
N GLU A 63 -14.02 19.63 28.96
CA GLU A 63 -14.97 19.33 27.90
C GLU A 63 -14.86 20.33 26.75
N VAL A 64 -14.67 21.61 27.07
CA VAL A 64 -14.47 22.69 26.08
C VAL A 64 -13.12 22.53 25.41
N LEU A 65 -12.07 22.18 26.17
CA LEU A 65 -10.75 21.89 25.61
C LEU A 65 -10.81 20.69 24.64
N HIS A 66 -11.46 19.60 25.03
CA HIS A 66 -11.65 18.43 24.16
C HIS A 66 -12.43 18.80 22.90
N ALA A 67 -13.51 19.59 23.03
CA ALA A 67 -14.28 20.05 21.88
C ALA A 67 -13.41 20.87 20.92
N ILE A 68 -12.61 21.81 21.41
CA ILE A 68 -11.69 22.59 20.59
C ILE A 68 -10.67 21.68 19.90
N LEU A 69 -9.95 20.86 20.68
CA LEU A 69 -8.88 20.00 20.18
C LEU A 69 -9.37 19.01 19.12
N ARG A 70 -10.62 18.55 19.22
CA ARG A 70 -11.24 17.65 18.25
C ARG A 70 -11.32 18.25 16.84
N PHE A 71 -11.51 19.56 16.72
CA PHE A 71 -11.61 20.25 15.42
C PHE A 71 -10.26 20.77 14.89
N LEU A 72 -9.17 20.62 15.65
CA LEU A 72 -7.85 20.99 15.19
C LEU A 72 -7.24 19.89 14.32
N ASP A 73 -6.32 20.29 13.45
CA ASP A 73 -5.49 19.36 12.69
C ASP A 73 -4.62 18.51 13.63
N VAL A 74 -4.36 17.28 13.20
CA VAL A 74 -3.59 16.29 13.99
C VAL A 74 -2.24 16.85 14.41
N ARG A 75 -1.55 17.60 13.54
CA ARG A 75 -0.25 18.22 13.87
C ARG A 75 -0.41 19.22 15.02
N THR A 76 -1.43 20.08 14.99
CA THR A 76 -1.70 21.02 16.08
C THR A 76 -2.04 20.30 17.38
N VAL A 77 -2.86 19.24 17.36
CA VAL A 77 -3.16 18.44 18.57
C VAL A 77 -1.89 17.82 19.15
N LEU A 78 -1.05 17.20 18.32
CA LEU A 78 0.22 16.60 18.76
C LEU A 78 1.21 17.66 19.27
N THR A 79 1.14 18.89 18.75
CA THR A 79 1.93 20.02 19.23
C THR A 79 1.45 20.47 20.60
N VAL A 80 0.14 20.61 20.79
CA VAL A 80 -0.46 20.96 22.09
C VAL A 80 -0.08 19.94 23.17
N ARG A 81 -0.12 18.65 22.83
CA ARG A 81 0.30 17.56 23.72
C ARG A 81 1.72 17.73 24.26
N ARG A 82 2.62 18.36 23.49
CA ARG A 82 4.04 18.55 23.82
C ARG A 82 4.33 19.83 24.62
N ILE A 83 3.35 20.69 24.86
CA ILE A 83 3.56 21.98 25.55
C ILE A 83 3.96 21.76 27.02
N ASN A 84 3.20 20.96 27.77
CA ASN A 84 3.48 20.61 29.16
C ASN A 84 2.62 19.40 29.61
N ASN A 85 2.86 18.91 30.83
CA ASN A 85 2.14 17.75 31.38
C ASN A 85 0.62 17.93 31.49
N PHE A 86 0.12 19.16 31.67
CA PHE A 86 -1.32 19.41 31.71
C PHE A 86 -1.95 19.16 30.33
N TYR A 87 -1.42 19.76 29.27
CA TYR A 87 -1.93 19.54 27.91
C TYR A 87 -1.68 18.12 27.41
N CYS A 88 -0.59 17.48 27.86
CA CYS A 88 -0.36 16.06 27.64
C CYS A 88 -1.52 15.22 28.20
N TYR A 89 -1.91 15.45 29.46
CA TYR A 89 -3.04 14.76 30.09
C TYR A 89 -4.38 15.06 29.40
N ILE A 90 -4.62 16.30 28.99
CA ILE A 90 -5.86 16.67 28.28
C ILE A 90 -5.96 15.91 26.95
N VAL A 91 -4.89 15.88 26.14
CA VAL A 91 -4.90 15.16 24.86
C VAL A 91 -4.99 13.65 25.07
N ASP A 92 -4.23 13.10 26.03
CA ASP A 92 -4.25 11.67 26.35
C ASP A 92 -5.61 11.21 26.92
N GLY A 93 -6.37 12.12 27.52
CA GLY A 93 -7.72 11.89 28.02
C GLY A 93 -8.81 11.90 26.94
N MET A 94 -8.49 12.29 25.70
CA MET A 94 -9.44 12.24 24.59
C MET A 94 -9.57 10.82 24.04
N SER A 95 -10.79 10.28 24.01
CA SER A 95 -11.06 8.94 23.52
C SER A 95 -10.61 8.71 22.06
N GLU A 96 -10.75 9.75 21.23
CA GLU A 96 -10.44 9.75 19.82
C GLU A 96 -8.94 9.58 19.58
N TYR A 97 -8.14 10.38 20.30
CA TYR A 97 -6.69 10.27 20.27
C TYR A 97 -6.23 8.94 20.85
N HIS A 98 -6.76 8.58 22.03
CA HIS A 98 -6.36 7.36 22.73
C HIS A 98 -6.61 6.10 21.90
N LEU A 99 -7.80 5.95 21.29
CA LEU A 99 -8.12 4.77 20.49
C LEU A 99 -7.23 4.65 19.25
N ILE A 100 -7.00 5.73 18.51
CA ILE A 100 -6.12 5.71 17.35
C ILE A 100 -4.68 5.44 17.78
N GLN A 101 -4.21 6.06 18.87
CA GLN A 101 -2.87 5.83 19.41
C GLN A 101 -2.66 4.38 19.85
N SER A 102 -3.68 3.75 20.44
CA SER A 102 -3.61 2.37 20.93
C SER A 102 -3.70 1.33 19.81
N HIS A 103 -4.49 1.58 18.77
CA HIS A 103 -4.80 0.56 17.75
C HIS A 103 -4.23 0.87 16.35
N ALA A 104 -3.82 2.10 16.08
CA ALA A 104 -3.25 2.52 14.80
C ALA A 104 -2.16 3.59 14.96
N PRO A 105 -1.15 3.41 15.84
CA PRO A 105 -0.13 4.43 16.14
C PRO A 105 0.69 4.87 14.91
N GLU A 106 0.87 3.96 13.94
CA GLU A 106 1.57 4.24 12.69
C GLU A 106 0.87 5.33 11.86
N THR A 107 -0.44 5.52 12.05
CA THR A 107 -1.21 6.59 11.40
C THR A 107 -0.63 7.95 11.67
N PHE A 108 -0.35 8.29 12.94
CA PHE A 108 0.23 9.58 13.27
C PHE A 108 1.65 9.75 12.72
N LYS A 109 2.45 8.67 12.69
CA LYS A 109 3.81 8.70 12.14
C LYS A 109 3.79 8.97 10.64
N VAL A 110 2.98 8.21 9.88
CA VAL A 110 2.82 8.40 8.43
C VAL A 110 2.26 9.77 8.13
N MET A 111 1.24 10.23 8.86
CA MET A 111 0.64 11.55 8.62
C MET A 111 1.63 12.69 8.83
N ASN A 112 2.48 12.61 9.85
CA ASN A 112 3.56 13.59 10.06
C ASN A 112 4.63 13.51 8.96
N ALA A 113 5.09 12.30 8.61
CA ALA A 113 6.13 12.11 7.61
C ALA A 113 5.71 12.59 6.20
N THR A 114 4.41 12.47 5.91
CA THR A 114 3.78 12.88 4.64
C THR A 114 3.25 14.31 4.68
N LYS A 115 3.34 14.97 5.84
CA LYS A 115 2.73 16.27 6.16
C LYS A 115 1.20 16.35 6.03
N SER A 116 0.50 15.23 5.91
CA SER A 116 -0.97 15.23 5.90
C SER A 116 -1.60 15.56 7.26
N SER A 117 -0.82 15.51 8.34
CA SER A 117 -1.30 15.90 9.67
C SER A 117 -1.63 17.38 9.82
N SER A 118 -1.24 18.25 8.88
CA SER A 118 -1.51 19.69 8.97
C SER A 118 -2.88 20.12 8.48
N PHE A 119 -3.59 19.27 7.73
CA PHE A 119 -4.90 19.60 7.16
C PHE A 119 -5.99 18.57 7.51
N ILE A 120 -5.64 17.40 8.02
CA ILE A 120 -6.62 16.44 8.55
C ILE A 120 -6.90 16.74 10.03
N SER A 121 -8.18 16.95 10.36
CA SER A 121 -8.62 17.09 11.75
C SER A 121 -8.64 15.77 12.52
N LEU A 122 -8.45 15.82 13.85
CA LEU A 122 -8.58 14.63 14.69
C LEU A 122 -10.01 14.03 14.60
N LYS A 123 -11.03 14.88 14.48
CA LYS A 123 -12.42 14.48 14.29
C LYS A 123 -12.60 13.64 13.02
N ASP A 124 -12.09 14.11 11.89
CA ASP A 124 -12.32 13.47 10.59
C ASP A 124 -11.55 12.14 10.53
N LEU A 125 -10.32 12.13 11.03
CA LEU A 125 -9.55 10.90 11.15
C LEU A 125 -10.26 9.85 12.03
N PHE A 126 -10.78 10.26 13.19
CA PHE A 126 -11.51 9.35 14.08
C PHE A 126 -12.84 8.88 13.50
N ALA A 127 -13.53 9.76 12.76
CA ALA A 127 -14.76 9.41 12.05
C ALA A 127 -14.48 8.28 11.04
N GLU A 128 -13.44 8.39 10.22
CA GLU A 128 -13.07 7.31 9.29
C GLU A 128 -12.52 6.06 10.00
N PHE A 129 -11.85 6.22 11.14
CA PHE A 129 -11.35 5.11 11.94
C PHE A 129 -12.50 4.20 12.43
N THR A 130 -13.64 4.80 12.76
CA THR A 130 -14.79 4.14 13.40
C THR A 130 -16.03 4.04 12.50
N ARG A 131 -15.95 4.51 11.25
CA ARG A 131 -17.08 4.51 10.31
C ARG A 131 -17.55 3.09 9.97
N SER A 132 -18.78 2.77 10.36
CA SER A 132 -19.45 1.52 10.03
C SER A 132 -20.62 1.77 9.04
N PRO A 133 -20.70 1.04 7.91
CA PRO A 133 -19.75 0.03 7.45
C PRO A 133 -18.45 0.64 6.88
N PRO A 134 -17.29 -0.02 7.05
CA PRO A 134 -15.98 0.49 6.64
C PRO A 134 -15.72 0.27 5.14
N ARG A 135 -16.56 0.87 4.30
CA ARG A 135 -16.49 0.74 2.85
C ARG A 135 -15.57 1.75 2.20
N CYS A 136 -15.03 1.38 1.04
CA CYS A 136 -14.41 2.30 0.11
C CYS A 136 -15.36 3.47 -0.19
N TYR A 137 -14.81 4.67 -0.38
CA TYR A 137 -15.60 5.86 -0.72
C TYR A 137 -16.26 5.74 -2.11
N THR A 138 -15.64 5.03 -3.05
CA THR A 138 -16.09 4.94 -4.45
C THR A 138 -16.75 3.61 -4.81
N CYS A 139 -16.71 2.59 -3.94
CA CYS A 139 -17.33 1.29 -4.17
C CYS A 139 -17.79 0.61 -2.87
N SER A 140 -18.45 -0.54 -2.98
CA SER A 140 -19.00 -1.27 -1.84
C SER A 140 -18.03 -2.24 -1.16
N ASP A 141 -16.79 -2.35 -1.64
CA ASP A 141 -15.78 -3.21 -1.03
C ASP A 141 -15.25 -2.62 0.29
N PHE A 142 -14.64 -3.47 1.12
CA PHE A 142 -13.91 -3.01 2.29
C PHE A 142 -12.79 -2.04 1.89
N GLY A 143 -12.65 -0.96 2.65
CA GLY A 143 -11.61 0.06 2.45
C GLY A 143 -10.48 -0.08 3.48
N PRO A 144 -9.48 -0.96 3.26
CA PRO A 144 -8.35 -1.17 4.18
C PRO A 144 -7.33 -0.03 4.17
N TYR A 145 -7.46 0.96 3.27
CA TYR A 145 -6.55 2.09 3.16
C TYR A 145 -7.27 3.40 3.47
N LEU A 146 -6.53 4.37 4.00
CA LEU A 146 -6.92 5.77 4.10
C LEU A 146 -6.23 6.55 2.98
N TYR A 147 -7.01 7.19 2.12
CA TYR A 147 -6.51 8.18 1.17
C TYR A 147 -6.25 9.50 1.92
N LEU A 148 -4.99 9.93 1.98
CA LEU A 148 -4.57 11.02 2.87
C LEU A 148 -5.11 12.39 2.44
N LEU A 149 -5.11 12.71 1.15
CA LEU A 149 -5.59 14.02 0.70
C LEU A 149 -7.11 14.21 0.86
N GLY A 150 -7.88 13.12 0.85
CA GLY A 150 -9.34 13.17 1.02
C GLY A 150 -9.84 12.78 2.42
N CYS A 151 -8.96 12.28 3.29
CA CYS A 151 -9.31 11.66 4.57
C CYS A 151 -10.53 10.72 4.46
N HIS A 152 -10.48 9.75 3.55
CA HIS A 152 -11.54 8.75 3.41
C HIS A 152 -10.97 7.38 3.03
N ARG A 153 -11.70 6.32 3.41
CA ARG A 153 -11.29 4.96 3.07
C ARG A 153 -11.33 4.67 1.57
N CYS A 154 -10.44 3.81 1.12
CA CYS A 154 -10.42 3.28 -0.24
C CYS A 154 -9.95 1.82 -0.29
N CYS A 155 -10.44 1.08 -1.28
CA CYS A 155 -9.86 -0.22 -1.65
C CYS A 155 -8.76 -0.03 -2.68
N PHE A 156 -7.84 -1.01 -2.77
CA PHE A 156 -6.69 -0.90 -3.67
C PHE A 156 -7.08 -0.88 -5.16
N ASN A 157 -8.13 -1.61 -5.54
CA ASN A 157 -8.65 -1.58 -6.92
C ASN A 157 -9.07 -0.17 -7.33
N CYS A 158 -9.87 0.50 -6.49
CA CYS A 158 -10.30 1.86 -6.77
C CYS A 158 -9.12 2.83 -6.73
N LEU A 159 -8.20 2.68 -5.76
CA LEU A 159 -6.99 3.49 -5.69
C LEU A 159 -6.19 3.49 -7.01
N LEU A 160 -6.15 2.37 -7.74
CA LEU A 160 -5.44 2.26 -9.01
C LEU A 160 -6.24 2.69 -10.25
N THR A 161 -7.58 2.61 -10.20
CA THR A 161 -8.43 2.71 -11.39
C THR A 161 -9.33 3.94 -11.44
N ARG A 162 -9.63 4.53 -10.28
CA ARG A 162 -10.58 5.62 -10.15
C ARG A 162 -9.86 6.97 -10.16
N SER A 163 -10.37 7.91 -10.95
CA SER A 163 -9.75 9.22 -11.13
C SER A 163 -9.77 10.07 -9.87
N GLU A 164 -10.70 9.79 -8.95
CA GLU A 164 -10.83 10.40 -7.63
C GLU A 164 -9.55 10.29 -6.77
N TYR A 165 -8.71 9.28 -7.03
CA TYR A 165 -7.45 9.06 -6.31
C TYR A 165 -6.20 9.44 -7.10
N HIS A 166 -6.35 9.99 -8.30
CA HIS A 166 -5.20 10.33 -9.13
C HIS A 166 -4.36 11.43 -8.47
N LEU A 167 -3.05 11.19 -8.44
CA LEU A 167 -2.06 12.11 -7.91
C LEU A 167 -1.11 12.56 -9.01
N GLY A 168 -0.69 13.83 -8.93
CA GLY A 168 0.31 14.42 -9.82
C GLY A 168 1.41 15.11 -9.03
N LEU A 169 2.57 15.25 -9.68
CA LEU A 169 3.59 16.20 -9.22
C LEU A 169 3.07 17.62 -9.44
N PRO A 170 3.21 18.55 -8.48
CA PRO A 170 2.78 19.95 -8.65
C PRO A 170 3.30 20.57 -9.94
N SER A 171 4.54 20.27 -10.34
CA SER A 171 5.14 20.70 -11.60
C SER A 171 4.37 20.26 -12.86
N ASN A 172 3.83 19.05 -12.86
CA ASN A 172 3.08 18.54 -14.00
C ASN A 172 1.65 19.10 -13.98
N VAL A 173 1.09 19.32 -12.80
CA VAL A 173 -0.25 19.91 -12.60
C VAL A 173 -0.28 21.39 -13.00
N GLU A 174 0.77 22.13 -12.63
CA GLU A 174 1.03 23.51 -13.05
C GLU A 174 0.89 23.65 -14.57
N VAL A 175 1.61 22.80 -15.29
CA VAL A 175 1.65 22.83 -16.75
C VAL A 175 0.35 22.30 -17.36
N ALA A 176 -0.19 21.19 -16.86
CA ALA A 176 -1.35 20.54 -17.47
C ALA A 176 -2.64 21.35 -17.35
N TYR A 177 -2.77 22.17 -16.30
CA TYR A 177 -3.97 22.98 -16.06
C TYR A 177 -3.69 24.49 -16.06
N ALA A 178 -2.49 24.89 -16.50
CA ALA A 178 -2.03 26.28 -16.52
C ALA A 178 -2.09 27.00 -15.15
N ILE A 179 -2.15 26.27 -14.04
CA ILE A 179 -2.29 26.87 -12.71
C ILE A 179 -0.96 27.51 -12.31
N PRO A 180 -0.91 28.82 -11.98
CA PRO A 180 0.29 29.46 -11.48
C PRO A 180 0.84 28.76 -10.22
N LYS A 181 2.15 28.64 -10.13
CA LYS A 181 2.81 27.94 -9.02
C LYS A 181 2.45 28.53 -7.66
N GLU A 182 2.28 29.84 -7.57
CA GLU A 182 1.91 30.55 -6.34
C GLU A 182 0.51 30.16 -5.85
N LEU A 183 -0.38 29.77 -6.77
CA LEU A 183 -1.72 29.34 -6.45
C LEU A 183 -1.79 27.84 -6.14
N LEU A 184 -0.86 27.03 -6.66
CA LEU A 184 -0.77 25.60 -6.32
C LEU A 184 -0.47 25.35 -4.84
N ASP A 185 0.23 26.28 -4.17
CA ASP A 185 0.52 26.18 -2.74
C ASP A 185 -0.73 26.30 -1.86
N GLN A 186 -1.88 26.70 -2.43
CA GLN A 186 -3.18 26.71 -1.74
C GLN A 186 -3.83 25.32 -1.69
N LEU A 187 -3.41 24.40 -2.54
CA LEU A 187 -3.91 23.02 -2.53
C LEU A 187 -3.19 22.22 -1.44
N ASP A 188 -3.94 21.32 -0.81
CA ASP A 188 -3.36 20.34 0.10
C ASP A 188 -2.38 19.44 -0.65
N GLN A 189 -1.18 19.30 -0.08
CA GLN A 189 -0.07 18.58 -0.66
C GLN A 189 0.47 17.57 0.33
N ILE A 190 0.84 16.38 -0.17
CA ILE A 190 1.47 15.33 0.62
C ILE A 190 2.83 14.97 0.07
N TYR A 191 3.70 14.52 0.96
CA TYR A 191 5.02 14.03 0.60
C TYR A 191 5.05 12.51 0.65
N SER A 192 5.65 11.89 -0.37
CA SER A 192 5.93 10.45 -0.33
C SER A 192 6.91 10.14 0.80
N LEU A 193 6.84 8.93 1.34
CA LEU A 193 7.91 8.41 2.18
C LEU A 193 9.18 8.22 1.34
N PRO A 194 10.39 8.46 1.88
CA PRO A 194 11.63 8.33 1.10
C PRO A 194 11.97 6.89 0.70
N THR A 195 11.31 5.90 1.31
CA THR A 195 11.40 4.49 0.90
C THR A 195 10.48 4.14 -0.26
N CYS A 196 9.49 4.97 -0.58
CA CYS A 196 8.60 4.76 -1.72
C CYS A 196 9.28 5.22 -3.01
N ARG A 197 9.26 4.36 -4.03
CA ARG A 197 9.75 4.71 -5.38
C ARG A 197 8.57 4.83 -6.33
N LEU A 198 8.46 5.98 -7.00
CA LEU A 198 7.57 6.11 -8.15
C LEU A 198 8.20 5.36 -9.33
N TRP A 199 7.53 4.31 -9.83
CA TRP A 199 8.02 3.47 -10.94
C TRP A 199 8.30 4.26 -12.23
N VAL A 200 7.75 5.46 -12.34
CA VAL A 200 7.79 6.33 -13.52
C VAL A 200 9.03 7.24 -13.54
N CYS A 201 9.64 7.50 -12.39
CA CYS A 201 10.84 8.32 -12.33
C CYS A 201 12.06 7.46 -12.68
N THR A 202 12.47 7.51 -13.96
CA THR A 202 13.73 6.94 -14.45
C THR A 202 14.97 7.63 -13.88
N THR A 203 14.79 8.75 -13.18
CA THR A 203 15.84 9.43 -12.44
C THR A 203 16.01 8.82 -11.06
N THR A 204 17.24 8.46 -10.73
CA THR A 204 17.75 8.03 -9.43
C THR A 204 17.67 9.11 -8.34
N SER A 205 16.65 9.98 -8.38
CA SER A 205 16.41 10.99 -7.36
C SER A 205 15.99 10.30 -6.08
N THR A 206 16.91 10.25 -5.13
CA THR A 206 16.75 9.79 -3.74
C THR A 206 15.87 10.71 -2.89
N GLY A 207 14.97 11.48 -3.52
CA GLY A 207 14.16 12.52 -2.90
C GLY A 207 12.72 12.08 -2.65
N ARG A 208 12.08 12.70 -1.64
CA ARG A 208 10.63 12.59 -1.44
C ARG A 208 9.90 13.30 -2.58
N TYR A 209 8.84 12.68 -3.10
CA TYR A 209 7.96 13.30 -4.09
C TYR A 209 6.92 14.15 -3.37
N ASN A 210 6.69 15.36 -3.88
CA ASN A 210 5.54 16.14 -3.48
C ASN A 210 4.38 15.82 -4.43
N LEU A 211 3.19 15.57 -3.89
CA LEU A 211 2.04 15.08 -4.62
C LEU A 211 0.80 15.91 -4.28
N VAL A 212 0.01 16.20 -5.30
CA VAL A 212 -1.27 16.89 -5.20
C VAL A 212 -2.37 16.07 -5.87
N SER A 213 -3.61 16.24 -5.39
CA SER A 213 -4.80 15.60 -5.94
C SER A 213 -5.14 16.21 -7.30
N ILE A 214 -5.19 15.37 -8.35
CA ILE A 214 -5.60 15.79 -9.69
C ILE A 214 -7.06 16.29 -9.68
N PRO A 215 -8.05 15.58 -9.09
CA PRO A 215 -9.41 16.10 -9.00
C PRO A 215 -9.50 17.46 -8.30
N ALA A 216 -8.72 17.68 -7.23
CA ALA A 216 -8.70 18.97 -6.54
C ALA A 216 -8.11 20.07 -7.44
N ALA A 217 -7.02 19.77 -8.15
CA ALA A 217 -6.43 20.70 -9.11
C ALA A 217 -7.36 21.01 -10.29
N GLN A 218 -8.10 20.03 -10.80
CA GLN A 218 -9.11 20.25 -11.84
C GLN A 218 -10.21 21.18 -11.35
N LYS A 219 -10.73 20.96 -10.14
CA LYS A 219 -11.73 21.85 -9.55
C LYS A 219 -11.20 23.27 -9.41
N PHE A 220 -9.97 23.42 -8.93
CA PHE A 220 -9.31 24.71 -8.78
C PHE A 220 -9.06 25.41 -10.13
N ALA A 221 -8.69 24.66 -11.17
CA ALA A 221 -8.56 25.18 -12.53
C ALA A 221 -9.90 25.66 -13.09
N ILE A 222 -10.99 24.94 -12.82
CA ILE A 222 -12.35 25.38 -13.18
C ILE A 222 -12.71 26.69 -12.48
N GLU A 223 -12.30 26.88 -11.22
CA GLU A 223 -12.52 28.14 -10.50
C GLU A 223 -11.76 29.33 -11.13
N ILE A 224 -10.55 29.10 -11.67
CA ILE A 224 -9.73 30.13 -12.32
C ILE A 224 -10.22 30.43 -13.76
N TYR A 225 -10.47 29.40 -14.56
CA TYR A 225 -10.70 29.51 -16.01
C TYR A 225 -12.16 29.36 -16.41
N GLY A 226 -13.06 29.05 -15.46
CA GLY A 226 -14.49 28.83 -15.67
C GLY A 226 -14.86 27.46 -16.23
N SER A 227 -13.93 26.77 -16.92
CA SER A 227 -14.12 25.40 -17.41
C SER A 227 -12.79 24.66 -17.55
N LEU A 228 -12.85 23.33 -17.56
CA LEU A 228 -11.66 22.51 -17.75
C LEU A 228 -11.09 22.65 -19.18
N ASP A 229 -11.93 22.82 -20.19
CA ASP A 229 -11.50 23.04 -21.58
C ASP A 229 -10.75 24.38 -21.74
N ALA A 230 -11.22 25.44 -21.07
CA ALA A 230 -10.52 26.71 -21.05
C ALA A 230 -9.15 26.62 -20.35
N ALA A 231 -9.05 25.81 -19.30
CA ALA A 231 -7.78 25.53 -18.62
C ALA A 231 -6.81 24.76 -19.52
N HIS A 232 -7.27 23.73 -20.24
CA HIS A 232 -6.45 23.00 -21.22
C HIS A 232 -6.01 23.92 -22.37
N LEU A 233 -6.89 24.77 -22.90
CA LEU A 233 -6.52 25.74 -23.93
C LEU A 233 -5.47 26.75 -23.42
N ALA A 234 -5.56 27.16 -22.15
CA ALA A 234 -4.53 27.99 -21.54
C ALA A 234 -3.19 27.25 -21.43
N ALA A 235 -3.22 25.96 -21.07
CA ALA A 235 -2.03 25.11 -21.01
C ALA A 235 -1.37 24.93 -22.39
N ASP A 236 -2.18 24.71 -23.43
CA ASP A 236 -1.71 24.59 -24.81
C ASP A 236 -1.02 25.89 -25.27
N ARG A 237 -1.63 27.06 -24.97
CA ARG A 237 -1.01 28.36 -25.26
C ARG A 237 0.34 28.54 -24.55
N LEU A 238 0.41 28.20 -23.26
CA LEU A 238 1.67 28.25 -22.50
C LEU A 238 2.73 27.34 -23.12
N TYR A 239 2.34 26.16 -23.59
CA TYR A 239 3.25 25.24 -24.28
C TYR A 239 3.74 25.82 -25.60
N ASP A 240 2.83 26.31 -26.45
CA ASP A 240 3.16 26.89 -27.76
C ASP A 240 4.07 28.11 -27.64
N GLU A 241 3.78 29.01 -26.70
CA GLU A 241 4.61 30.18 -26.40
C GLU A 241 6.02 29.75 -25.94
N ALA A 242 6.11 28.77 -25.04
CA ALA A 242 7.39 28.25 -24.58
C ALA A 242 8.19 27.55 -25.70
N MET A 243 7.50 26.84 -26.60
CA MET A 243 8.10 26.22 -27.79
C MET A 243 8.72 27.27 -28.71
N VAL A 244 7.95 28.30 -29.08
CA VAL A 244 8.42 29.38 -29.97
C VAL A 244 9.61 30.12 -29.36
N GLN A 245 9.56 30.43 -28.06
CA GLN A 245 10.67 31.07 -27.36
C GLN A 245 11.93 30.20 -27.36
N TRP A 246 11.80 28.91 -27.06
CA TRP A 246 12.93 27.98 -27.03
C TRP A 246 13.54 27.77 -28.42
N GLU A 247 12.72 27.65 -29.46
CA GLU A 247 13.19 27.53 -30.85
C GLU A 247 13.91 28.79 -31.32
N THR A 248 13.39 29.97 -30.97
CA THR A 248 14.02 31.26 -31.28
C THR A 248 15.41 31.36 -30.63
N GLN A 249 15.51 31.02 -29.34
CA GLN A 249 16.80 31.00 -28.62
C GLN A 249 17.76 29.97 -29.20
N ARG A 250 17.27 28.78 -29.56
CA ARG A 250 18.08 27.71 -30.17
C ARG A 250 18.60 28.11 -31.55
N ALA A 251 17.77 28.75 -32.37
CA ALA A 251 18.17 29.24 -33.69
C ALA A 251 19.19 30.38 -33.61
N PHE A 252 19.07 31.26 -32.61
CA PHE A 252 20.06 32.31 -32.34
C PHE A 252 21.41 31.72 -31.91
N ASN A 253 21.41 30.76 -30.98
CA ASN A 253 22.62 30.13 -30.45
C ASN A 253 23.33 29.24 -31.49
N GLY A 254 22.58 28.60 -32.39
CA GLY A 254 23.14 27.75 -33.46
C GLY A 254 23.93 28.50 -34.54
N LYS A 255 23.87 29.84 -34.58
CA LYS A 255 24.64 30.68 -35.51
C LYS A 255 25.99 31.15 -34.94
N SER A 256 26.35 30.75 -33.72
CA SER A 256 27.64 31.08 -33.10
C SER A 256 28.71 30.03 -33.46
N TYR A 257 29.87 30.47 -33.95
CA TYR A 257 31.00 29.62 -34.39
C TYR A 257 31.60 28.74 -33.27
N ASN A 258 31.26 29.00 -32.01
CA ASN A 258 31.58 28.14 -30.89
C ASN A 258 30.35 27.29 -30.56
N LYS A 259 30.49 25.95 -30.59
CA LYS A 259 29.50 24.94 -30.16
C LYS A 259 29.10 25.13 -28.68
N GLN A 260 28.41 26.22 -28.35
CA GLN A 260 27.83 26.42 -27.04
C GLN A 260 26.66 25.43 -26.88
N ARG A 261 26.55 24.85 -25.68
CA ARG A 261 25.54 23.86 -25.30
C ARG A 261 24.15 24.35 -25.74
N GLU A 262 23.37 23.45 -26.32
CA GLU A 262 21.98 23.74 -26.67
C GLU A 262 21.23 24.34 -25.46
N PRO A 263 20.37 25.36 -25.67
CA PRO A 263 19.60 25.94 -24.58
C PRO A 263 18.75 24.85 -23.92
N THR A 264 18.78 24.82 -22.59
CA THR A 264 17.99 23.84 -21.82
C THR A 264 16.51 24.08 -22.09
N LYS A 265 15.77 23.01 -22.38
CA LYS A 265 14.31 23.10 -22.61
C LYS A 265 13.62 23.72 -21.38
N PRO A 266 12.72 24.71 -21.56
CA PRO A 266 11.86 25.23 -20.52
C PRO A 266 11.13 24.13 -19.73
N HIS A 267 10.78 24.43 -18.48
CA HIS A 267 10.06 23.49 -17.61
C HIS A 267 8.75 22.98 -18.25
N VAL A 268 7.97 23.87 -18.85
CA VAL A 268 6.71 23.57 -19.56
C VAL A 268 6.91 22.49 -20.64
N LEU A 269 8.05 22.49 -21.34
CA LEU A 269 8.36 21.52 -22.38
C LEU A 269 8.99 20.22 -21.85
N ARG A 270 9.37 20.19 -20.58
CA ARG A 270 9.96 19.02 -19.89
C ARG A 270 8.97 18.33 -18.97
N ALA A 271 7.88 19.00 -18.59
CA ALA A 271 6.84 18.42 -17.77
C ALA A 271 6.27 17.18 -18.47
N ASN A 272 6.09 16.11 -17.70
CA ASN A 272 5.54 14.89 -18.25
C ASN A 272 4.02 15.05 -18.33
N PRO A 273 3.38 14.82 -19.50
CA PRO A 273 1.93 14.84 -19.60
C PRO A 273 1.30 13.95 -18.51
N LEU A 274 0.16 14.38 -17.97
CA LEU A 274 -0.64 13.61 -17.00
C LEU A 274 -1.31 12.40 -17.68
N ALA A 275 -0.51 11.54 -18.33
CA ALA A 275 -1.00 10.36 -19.00
C ALA A 275 -1.62 9.40 -17.96
N PRO A 276 -2.75 8.75 -18.27
CA PRO A 276 -3.46 7.88 -17.32
C PRO A 276 -2.57 6.82 -16.65
N ARG A 277 -1.60 6.27 -17.39
CA ARG A 277 -0.62 5.29 -16.88
C ARG A 277 0.23 5.83 -15.71
N TYR A 278 0.50 7.13 -15.67
CA TYR A 278 1.33 7.75 -14.63
C TYR A 278 0.52 8.11 -13.38
N LEU A 279 -0.73 8.50 -13.57
CA LEU A 279 -1.64 8.87 -12.48
C LEU A 279 -1.99 7.67 -11.60
N SER A 280 -2.30 6.53 -12.21
CA SER A 280 -2.59 5.27 -11.49
C SER A 280 -1.38 4.75 -10.70
N THR A 281 -0.16 5.00 -11.19
CA THR A 281 1.07 4.58 -10.54
C THR A 281 1.42 5.43 -9.32
N ALA A 282 1.00 6.71 -9.31
CA ALA A 282 1.23 7.61 -8.19
C ALA A 282 0.17 7.46 -7.08
N ALA A 283 -1.06 7.07 -7.40
CA ALA A 283 -2.17 7.01 -6.43
C ALA A 283 -1.88 6.19 -5.15
N PRO A 284 -1.20 5.02 -5.22
CA PRO A 284 -0.79 4.29 -4.02
C PRO A 284 0.12 5.07 -3.06
N LEU A 285 0.89 6.04 -3.58
CA LEU A 285 1.73 6.94 -2.78
C LEU A 285 0.94 8.01 -2.02
N GLY A 286 -0.39 8.08 -2.18
CA GLY A 286 -1.27 8.93 -1.38
C GLY A 286 -2.16 8.19 -0.41
N ALA A 287 -1.98 6.87 -0.26
CA ALA A 287 -2.73 6.08 0.70
C ALA A 287 -1.82 5.33 1.68
N MET A 288 -2.37 5.06 2.86
CA MET A 288 -1.73 4.25 3.89
C MET A 288 -2.67 3.16 4.38
N ILE A 289 -2.13 2.06 4.93
CA ILE A 289 -2.95 1.06 5.61
C ILE A 289 -3.63 1.74 6.80
N PHE A 290 -4.94 1.54 6.92
CA PHE A 290 -5.72 2.16 7.97
C PHE A 290 -6.77 1.18 8.49
N PRO A 291 -6.57 0.59 9.66
CA PRO A 291 -7.50 -0.40 10.18
C PRO A 291 -8.82 0.26 10.60
N PHE A 292 -9.88 -0.55 10.69
CA PHE A 292 -11.20 -0.13 11.15
C PHE A 292 -11.43 -0.59 12.58
N TRP A 293 -11.90 0.32 13.43
CA TRP A 293 -12.33 -0.01 14.79
C TRP A 293 -13.84 -0.19 14.85
N ASP A 294 -14.27 -1.42 15.07
CA ASP A 294 -15.67 -1.78 15.26
C ASP A 294 -16.07 -1.47 16.71
N ILE A 295 -16.65 -0.29 16.95
CA ILE A 295 -17.06 0.16 18.29
C ILE A 295 -17.95 -0.88 19.00
N PRO A 296 -19.03 -1.41 18.38
CA PRO A 296 -19.85 -2.46 19.00
C PRO A 296 -19.07 -3.70 19.42
N ARG A 297 -18.11 -4.15 18.60
CA ARG A 297 -17.35 -5.39 18.87
C ARG A 297 -16.08 -5.16 19.68
N GLN A 298 -15.68 -3.90 19.89
CA GLN A 298 -14.38 -3.53 20.47
C GLN A 298 -13.22 -4.28 19.78
N SER A 299 -13.27 -4.36 18.45
CA SER A 299 -12.34 -5.16 17.65
C SER A 299 -11.75 -4.36 16.50
N LEU A 300 -10.47 -4.62 16.22
CA LEU A 300 -9.74 -4.04 15.10
C LEU A 300 -9.83 -4.94 13.87
N GLU A 301 -10.21 -4.38 12.73
CA GLU A 301 -10.30 -5.07 11.43
C GLU A 301 -9.32 -4.42 10.43
N GLU A 302 -8.27 -5.14 10.06
CA GLU A 302 -7.19 -4.68 9.17
C GLU A 302 -7.46 -5.02 7.68
N GLY A 303 -8.41 -5.92 7.44
CA GLY A 303 -8.71 -6.48 6.12
C GLY A 303 -8.01 -7.82 5.90
N VAL A 304 -8.78 -8.80 5.43
CA VAL A 304 -8.33 -10.16 5.11
C VAL A 304 -8.39 -10.42 3.62
N TYR A 305 -7.46 -11.20 3.11
CA TYR A 305 -7.29 -11.50 1.69
C TYR A 305 -7.38 -13.00 1.46
N CYS A 306 -7.93 -13.42 0.31
CA CYS A 306 -7.99 -14.83 -0.06
C CYS A 306 -6.65 -15.30 -0.61
N SER A 307 -6.03 -16.30 0.04
CA SER A 307 -4.75 -16.85 -0.42
C SER A 307 -4.84 -17.46 -1.82
N ALA A 308 -5.96 -18.11 -2.18
CA ALA A 308 -6.14 -18.69 -3.52
C ALA A 308 -6.18 -17.62 -4.61
N CYS A 309 -6.87 -16.49 -4.40
CA CYS A 309 -6.92 -15.39 -5.37
C CYS A 309 -5.54 -14.78 -5.65
N VAL A 310 -4.66 -14.75 -4.63
CA VAL A 310 -3.31 -14.21 -4.75
C VAL A 310 -2.35 -15.17 -5.45
N LEU A 311 -2.61 -16.47 -5.35
CA LEU A 311 -1.80 -17.52 -5.96
C LEU A 311 -2.29 -17.94 -7.35
N ALA A 312 -3.46 -17.48 -7.79
CA ALA A 312 -4.05 -17.86 -9.08
C ALA A 312 -3.13 -17.44 -10.26
N PRO A 313 -2.92 -18.29 -11.29
CA PRO A 313 -1.96 -18.02 -12.37
C PRO A 313 -2.36 -16.79 -13.20
N ASP A 314 -3.67 -16.58 -13.39
CA ASP A 314 -4.24 -15.49 -14.18
C ASP A 314 -4.04 -14.11 -13.52
N SER A 315 -3.66 -14.06 -12.23
CA SER A 315 -3.32 -12.82 -11.54
C SER A 315 -2.05 -12.13 -12.09
N PHE A 316 -1.20 -12.85 -12.85
CA PHE A 316 0.09 -12.35 -13.35
C PHE A 316 0.02 -11.63 -14.69
N TYR A 317 -0.92 -12.01 -15.55
CA TYR A 317 -0.94 -11.51 -16.92
C TYR A 317 -1.67 -10.17 -17.03
N PHE A 318 -2.33 -9.69 -15.97
CA PHE A 318 -3.14 -8.47 -15.95
C PHE A 318 -4.10 -8.37 -17.17
N SER A 319 -4.42 -9.51 -17.77
CA SER A 319 -5.26 -9.63 -18.97
C SER A 319 -6.69 -9.98 -18.62
N ASP A 320 -6.93 -10.46 -17.40
CA ASP A 320 -8.24 -10.71 -16.81
C ASP A 320 -8.48 -9.71 -15.66
N ASP A 321 -9.40 -8.77 -15.90
CA ASP A 321 -9.80 -7.74 -14.94
C ASP A 321 -10.35 -8.34 -13.65
N GLU A 322 -11.00 -9.50 -13.70
CA GLU A 322 -11.58 -10.15 -12.52
C GLU A 322 -10.49 -10.75 -11.62
N ALA A 323 -9.49 -11.42 -12.22
CA ALA A 323 -8.36 -11.97 -11.49
C ALA A 323 -7.54 -10.88 -10.79
N PHE A 324 -7.29 -9.76 -11.48
CA PHE A 324 -6.61 -8.60 -10.91
C PHE A 324 -7.42 -7.98 -9.75
N GLN A 325 -8.72 -7.79 -9.94
CA GLN A 325 -9.58 -7.25 -8.88
C GLN A 325 -9.60 -8.16 -7.65
N ASN A 326 -9.70 -9.48 -7.83
CA ASN A 326 -9.71 -10.45 -6.75
C ASN A 326 -8.37 -10.53 -6.00
N TYR A 327 -7.25 -10.36 -6.69
CA TYR A 327 -5.91 -10.33 -6.07
C TYR A 327 -5.78 -9.21 -5.03
N HIS A 328 -6.37 -8.05 -5.31
CA HIS A 328 -6.27 -6.84 -4.48
C HIS A 328 -7.46 -6.63 -3.54
N ARG A 329 -8.47 -7.50 -3.61
CA ARG A 329 -9.70 -7.34 -2.82
C ARG A 329 -9.49 -7.76 -1.37
N ALA A 330 -9.72 -6.82 -0.48
CA ALA A 330 -9.78 -7.06 0.96
C ALA A 330 -11.23 -7.29 1.40
N TYR A 331 -11.40 -8.11 2.43
CA TYR A 331 -12.68 -8.42 3.06
C TYR A 331 -12.61 -8.12 4.54
N LEU A 332 -13.77 -7.86 5.16
CA LEU A 332 -13.89 -8.03 6.61
C LEU A 332 -13.78 -9.52 6.94
N LEU A 333 -13.29 -9.85 8.14
CA LEU A 333 -13.11 -11.26 8.53
C LEU A 333 -14.43 -12.06 8.40
N ARG A 334 -15.54 -11.46 8.81
CA ARG A 334 -16.89 -12.06 8.70
C ARG A 334 -17.42 -12.19 7.26
N GLU A 335 -16.81 -11.52 6.28
CA GLU A 335 -17.29 -11.49 4.89
C GLU A 335 -16.56 -12.49 3.99
N ILE A 336 -15.32 -12.88 4.34
CA ILE A 336 -14.52 -13.78 3.51
C ILE A 336 -15.12 -15.19 3.30
N PRO A 337 -15.88 -15.80 4.23
CA PRO A 337 -16.50 -17.11 3.97
C PRO A 337 -17.44 -17.10 2.77
N ARG A 338 -18.19 -16.00 2.59
CA ARG A 338 -19.08 -15.82 1.44
C ARG A 338 -18.30 -15.73 0.14
N HIS A 339 -17.11 -15.14 0.17
CA HIS A 339 -16.20 -15.13 -0.96
C HIS A 339 -15.72 -16.55 -1.29
N PHE A 340 -15.27 -17.34 -0.31
CA PHE A 340 -14.80 -18.71 -0.56
C PHE A 340 -15.83 -19.60 -1.26
N GLN A 341 -17.11 -19.46 -0.92
CA GLN A 341 -18.19 -20.20 -1.59
C GLN A 341 -18.27 -19.94 -3.10
N ARG A 342 -17.88 -18.74 -3.55
CA ARG A 342 -17.99 -18.28 -4.94
C ARG A 342 -16.65 -18.25 -5.66
N CYS A 343 -15.55 -18.20 -4.92
CA CYS A 343 -14.20 -18.04 -5.45
C CYS A 343 -13.81 -19.19 -6.39
N ARG A 344 -13.55 -18.84 -7.66
CA ARG A 344 -13.08 -19.78 -8.69
C ARG A 344 -11.76 -20.42 -8.30
N ALA A 345 -10.78 -19.64 -7.85
CA ALA A 345 -9.46 -20.13 -7.45
C ALA A 345 -9.52 -21.12 -6.27
N VAL A 346 -10.43 -20.91 -5.30
CA VAL A 346 -10.67 -21.87 -4.21
C VAL A 346 -11.28 -23.17 -4.74
N LYS A 347 -12.22 -23.09 -5.69
CA LYS A 347 -12.89 -24.26 -6.29
C LYS A 347 -11.96 -25.10 -7.17
N GLU A 348 -11.04 -24.46 -7.89
CA GLU A 348 -10.00 -25.13 -8.69
C GLU A 348 -8.95 -25.82 -7.80
N GLY A 349 -8.91 -25.49 -6.50
CA GLY A 349 -8.17 -26.18 -5.46
C GLY A 349 -6.76 -25.62 -5.25
N TYR A 350 -6.42 -25.35 -3.97
CA TYR A 350 -5.07 -24.96 -3.56
C TYR A 350 -3.98 -25.94 -4.03
N GLY A 351 -4.31 -27.24 -4.12
CA GLY A 351 -3.37 -28.30 -4.49
C GLY A 351 -2.95 -28.34 -5.98
N ALA A 352 -3.76 -27.79 -6.90
CA ALA A 352 -3.34 -27.62 -8.29
C ALA A 352 -2.33 -26.46 -8.43
N LEU A 353 -2.51 -25.40 -7.62
CA LEU A 353 -1.65 -24.22 -7.56
C LEU A 353 -0.29 -24.51 -6.91
N ILE A 354 -0.26 -25.31 -5.84
CA ILE A 354 1.00 -25.75 -5.21
C ILE A 354 1.80 -26.68 -6.14
N ARG A 355 1.14 -27.61 -6.86
CA ARG A 355 1.82 -28.47 -7.86
C ARG A 355 2.39 -27.68 -9.04
N GLN A 356 1.76 -26.58 -9.45
CA GLN A 356 2.30 -25.68 -10.47
C GLN A 356 3.48 -24.82 -9.99
N GLN A 357 3.67 -24.61 -8.69
CA GLN A 357 4.90 -23.98 -8.17
C GLN A 357 6.14 -24.89 -8.37
N GLN A 358 5.96 -26.21 -8.51
CA GLN A 358 7.04 -27.17 -8.74
C GLN A 358 7.28 -27.53 -10.22
N LEU A 359 6.27 -27.35 -11.09
CA LEU A 359 6.38 -27.64 -12.52
C LEU A 359 6.82 -26.39 -13.30
N LYS A 360 8.14 -26.35 -13.58
CA LYS A 360 8.82 -25.46 -14.54
C LYS A 360 7.88 -24.79 -15.55
N MET A 361 7.75 -23.47 -15.49
CA MET A 361 7.13 -22.70 -16.57
C MET A 361 8.05 -22.67 -17.80
N PRO A 362 7.63 -23.19 -18.97
CA PRO A 362 8.38 -23.07 -20.21
C PRO A 362 8.10 -21.70 -20.85
N PHE A 363 9.13 -21.11 -21.45
CA PHE A 363 9.15 -19.78 -22.11
C PHE A 363 9.24 -18.55 -21.19
N TRP A 364 10.43 -18.36 -20.62
CA TRP A 364 10.87 -17.11 -20.00
C TRP A 364 11.99 -16.48 -20.84
N ASN A 365 11.68 -15.45 -21.62
CA ASN A 365 12.72 -14.66 -22.31
C ASN A 365 13.31 -13.62 -21.34
N SER A 366 14.63 -13.51 -21.35
CA SER A 366 15.51 -13.12 -20.24
C SER A 366 15.61 -11.63 -19.86
N ARG A 367 14.65 -10.76 -20.24
CA ARG A 367 14.85 -9.29 -20.17
C ARG A 367 13.98 -8.47 -19.23
N SER A 368 12.95 -9.02 -18.57
CA SER A 368 12.20 -8.26 -17.55
C SER A 368 12.67 -8.61 -16.14
N ASN A 369 12.98 -7.59 -15.34
CA ASN A 369 13.41 -7.70 -13.93
C ASN A 369 12.26 -8.09 -12.97
N TYR A 370 11.08 -8.47 -13.47
CA TYR A 370 9.94 -8.94 -12.68
C TYR A 370 10.07 -10.44 -12.35
N ARG A 371 11.17 -10.79 -11.69
CA ARG A 371 11.59 -12.17 -11.40
C ARG A 371 11.02 -12.74 -10.09
N GLN A 372 9.87 -12.29 -9.60
CA GLN A 372 9.35 -12.75 -8.30
C GLN A 372 7.98 -13.43 -8.47
N GLN A 373 7.93 -14.71 -8.08
CA GLN A 373 6.69 -15.48 -7.90
C GLN A 373 5.74 -14.77 -6.92
N PRO A 374 4.42 -14.96 -7.02
CA PRO A 374 3.50 -14.43 -6.03
C PRO A 374 3.84 -15.08 -4.69
N LYS A 375 4.23 -14.25 -3.73
CA LYS A 375 4.40 -14.67 -2.35
C LYS A 375 3.31 -14.05 -1.51
N ILE A 376 2.73 -14.86 -0.65
CA ILE A 376 1.90 -14.35 0.43
C ILE A 376 2.85 -13.67 1.41
N VAL A 377 2.65 -12.36 1.58
CA VAL A 377 3.45 -11.52 2.48
C VAL A 377 2.55 -11.11 3.63
N GLY A 378 2.68 -11.80 4.76
CA GLY A 378 1.93 -11.53 5.97
C GLY A 378 1.54 -12.80 6.72
N GLU A 379 0.72 -12.62 7.75
CA GLU A 379 0.27 -13.71 8.60
C GLU A 379 -0.87 -14.48 7.91
N GLU A 380 -0.63 -15.76 7.65
CA GLU A 380 -1.62 -16.70 7.11
C GLU A 380 -2.39 -17.39 8.22
N PHE A 381 -3.69 -17.57 8.02
CA PHE A 381 -4.57 -18.27 8.93
C PHE A 381 -5.75 -18.90 8.19
N PHE A 382 -6.34 -19.93 8.79
CA PHE A 382 -7.52 -20.59 8.24
C PHE A 382 -8.77 -19.92 8.78
N VAL A 383 -9.74 -19.68 7.90
CA VAL A 383 -11.04 -19.12 8.28
C VAL A 383 -12.12 -20.16 8.01
N ASN A 384 -12.89 -20.49 9.04
CA ASN A 384 -13.98 -21.45 8.96
C ASN A 384 -15.24 -20.84 8.29
N SER A 385 -16.29 -21.65 8.12
CA SER A 385 -17.54 -21.22 7.51
C SER A 385 -18.27 -20.10 8.27
N ASP A 386 -18.01 -19.98 9.57
CA ASP A 386 -18.65 -19.01 10.47
C ASP A 386 -17.88 -17.68 10.49
N GLY A 387 -16.78 -17.57 9.76
CA GLY A 387 -15.95 -16.36 9.72
C GLY A 387 -15.07 -16.18 10.95
N GLN A 388 -14.71 -17.28 11.61
CA GLN A 388 -13.77 -17.31 12.72
C GLN A 388 -12.44 -17.91 12.28
N ILE A 389 -11.36 -17.47 12.93
CA ILE A 389 -10.02 -18.03 12.74
C ILE A 389 -9.97 -19.40 13.41
N ASP A 390 -9.55 -20.42 12.68
CA ASP A 390 -9.39 -21.78 13.18
C ASP A 390 -7.89 -22.15 13.23
N GLU A 391 -7.33 -22.10 14.43
CA GLU A 391 -5.91 -22.39 14.66
C GLU A 391 -5.59 -23.88 14.51
N SER A 392 -6.55 -24.78 14.79
CA SER A 392 -6.34 -26.23 14.71
C SER A 392 -6.10 -26.69 13.28
N LEU A 393 -6.87 -26.14 12.33
CA LEU A 393 -6.69 -26.42 10.90
C LEU A 393 -5.40 -25.82 10.34
N MET A 394 -4.87 -24.77 10.96
CA MET A 394 -3.56 -24.23 10.58
C MET A 394 -2.40 -25.12 10.99
N GLU A 395 -2.48 -25.79 12.15
CA GLU A 395 -1.48 -26.78 12.55
C GLU A 395 -1.47 -27.97 11.60
N GLU A 396 -2.66 -28.47 11.25
CA GLU A 396 -2.80 -29.55 10.27
C GLU A 396 -2.26 -29.13 8.90
N TYR A 397 -2.56 -27.91 8.44
CA TYR A 397 -2.04 -27.38 7.18
C TYR A 397 -0.50 -27.25 7.16
N LYS A 398 0.10 -26.74 8.25
CA LYS A 398 1.56 -26.65 8.38
C LYS A 398 2.20 -28.04 8.35
N TYR A 399 1.61 -29.01 9.04
CA TYR A 399 2.05 -30.41 9.01
C TYR A 399 2.03 -30.97 7.59
N TRP A 400 0.97 -30.74 6.82
CA TRP A 400 0.88 -31.17 5.43
C TRP A 400 1.93 -30.49 4.53
N GLN A 401 2.20 -29.18 4.72
CA GLN A 401 3.27 -28.50 3.97
C GLN A 401 4.65 -29.08 4.28
N GLU A 402 4.94 -29.40 5.55
CA GLU A 402 6.20 -30.01 5.95
C GLU A 402 6.36 -31.42 5.38
N LEU A 403 5.29 -32.22 5.42
CA LEU A 403 5.26 -33.56 4.82
C LEU A 403 5.47 -33.50 3.30
N GLU A 404 4.87 -32.53 2.62
CA GLU A 404 5.05 -32.34 1.18
C GLU A 404 6.48 -31.90 0.84
N ARG A 405 7.07 -30.98 1.61
CA ARG A 405 8.51 -30.62 1.50
C ARG A 405 9.43 -31.80 1.73
N PHE A 406 9.13 -32.63 2.73
CA PHE A 406 9.86 -33.87 3.01
C PHE A 406 9.76 -34.85 1.83
N ASN A 407 8.54 -35.10 1.32
CA ASN A 407 8.33 -35.97 0.16
C ASN A 407 9.06 -35.46 -1.09
N ASP A 408 9.09 -34.15 -1.31
CA ASP A 408 9.83 -33.53 -2.40
C ASP A 408 11.34 -33.67 -2.26
N LEU A 409 11.87 -33.53 -1.04
CA LEU A 409 13.27 -33.81 -0.73
C LEU A 409 13.59 -35.29 -1.01
N MET A 410 12.71 -36.21 -0.59
CA MET A 410 12.86 -37.64 -0.85
C MET A 410 12.83 -37.97 -2.35
N ARG A 411 11.98 -37.31 -3.15
CA ARG A 411 12.00 -37.44 -4.62
C ARG A 411 13.29 -36.92 -5.26
N LYS A 412 13.87 -35.86 -4.71
CA LYS A 412 15.16 -35.30 -5.19
C LYS A 412 16.37 -36.14 -4.80
N LEU A 413 16.28 -36.83 -3.65
CA LEU A 413 17.30 -37.74 -3.15
C LEU A 413 17.14 -39.18 -3.67
N ALA A 414 15.99 -39.52 -4.25
CA ALA A 414 15.78 -40.79 -4.91
C ALA A 414 16.85 -40.95 -6.02
N PRO A 415 17.60 -42.06 -6.04
CA PRO A 415 18.63 -42.28 -7.05
C PRO A 415 17.98 -42.19 -8.43
N GLN A 416 18.49 -41.31 -9.29
CA GLN A 416 18.07 -41.32 -10.69
C GLN A 416 18.56 -42.63 -11.28
N GLU A 417 17.62 -43.45 -11.76
CA GLU A 417 17.98 -44.67 -12.48
C GLU A 417 18.99 -44.33 -13.57
N PRO A 418 20.12 -45.06 -13.65
CA PRO A 418 21.12 -44.79 -14.65
C PRO A 418 20.46 -44.96 -16.02
N LYS A 419 20.41 -43.87 -16.80
CA LYS A 419 20.05 -43.93 -18.21
C LYS A 419 21.15 -44.72 -18.92
N ILE A 420 20.98 -46.04 -19.01
CA ILE A 420 21.80 -46.88 -19.86
C ILE A 420 21.47 -46.48 -21.30
N LYS A 421 22.40 -45.77 -21.93
CA LYS A 421 22.35 -45.45 -23.35
C LYS A 421 22.89 -46.64 -24.11
N ASP A 422 22.02 -47.43 -24.73
CA ASP A 422 22.46 -48.30 -25.81
C ASP A 422 22.62 -47.49 -27.09
N GLY A 423 23.65 -47.86 -27.87
CA GLY A 423 24.19 -47.14 -29.03
C GLY A 423 23.27 -46.97 -30.24
N ASN A 424 21.94 -47.05 -30.07
CA ASN A 424 20.95 -46.86 -31.14
C ASN A 424 19.78 -45.93 -30.78
N ASN A 425 19.94 -45.10 -29.75
CA ASN A 425 19.11 -43.89 -29.52
C ASN A 425 17.57 -44.10 -29.63
N LYS A 426 17.04 -45.22 -29.13
CA LYS A 426 15.61 -45.44 -28.89
C LYS A 426 15.38 -45.74 -27.41
N ALA A 427 14.47 -44.98 -26.78
CA ALA A 427 14.01 -45.27 -25.43
C ALA A 427 13.11 -46.51 -25.44
N ILE A 428 13.51 -47.56 -24.73
CA ILE A 428 12.67 -48.73 -24.47
C ILE A 428 11.99 -48.50 -23.13
N TYR A 429 10.65 -48.38 -23.14
CA TYR A 429 9.87 -48.55 -21.92
C TYR A 429 9.62 -50.05 -21.77
N LEU A 430 10.03 -50.63 -20.64
CA LEU A 430 9.60 -51.98 -20.25
C LEU A 430 8.13 -51.88 -19.82
N THR A 431 7.22 -52.29 -20.70
CA THR A 431 5.84 -52.61 -20.35
C THR A 431 5.75 -54.11 -20.16
N ASP A 432 5.63 -54.57 -18.91
CA ASP A 432 5.15 -55.92 -18.62
C ASP A 432 3.62 -55.85 -18.54
N GLU A 433 2.97 -56.23 -19.64
CA GLU A 433 1.60 -56.73 -19.61
C GLU A 433 1.66 -58.22 -19.89
N GLU A 434 1.28 -59.06 -18.92
CA GLU A 434 0.52 -60.29 -19.21
C GLU A 434 -0.24 -60.79 -17.95
N ASN A 435 -1.56 -60.54 -18.00
CA ASN A 435 -2.65 -61.45 -17.68
C ASN A 435 -2.78 -62.12 -16.28
N GLY A 436 -3.88 -61.77 -15.59
CA GLY A 436 -4.95 -62.75 -15.39
C GLY A 436 -5.32 -63.15 -13.95
N HIS A 437 -6.57 -62.83 -13.57
CA HIS A 437 -7.43 -63.46 -12.57
C HIS A 437 -7.40 -63.06 -11.07
N LEU A 438 -8.57 -62.55 -10.65
CA LEU A 438 -9.22 -62.57 -9.33
C LEU A 438 -8.71 -63.60 -8.30
N ARG A 439 -8.44 -63.15 -7.06
CA ARG A 439 -9.04 -63.74 -5.84
C ARG A 439 -8.79 -62.89 -4.57
N GLN A 440 -9.79 -62.97 -3.69
CA GLN A 440 -9.88 -62.45 -2.31
C GLN A 440 -8.68 -62.86 -1.43
N GLY A 441 -8.37 -62.05 -0.41
CA GLY A 441 -7.53 -62.54 0.69
C GLY A 441 -7.01 -61.48 1.64
N ARG A 442 -7.56 -61.47 2.86
CA ARG A 442 -7.08 -60.74 4.04
C ARG A 442 -5.67 -61.20 4.50
N LEU A 443 -5.09 -60.31 5.30
CA LEU A 443 -4.31 -60.55 6.53
C LEU A 443 -2.80 -60.85 6.45
N SER A 444 -2.11 -60.04 7.25
CA SER A 444 -1.02 -60.37 8.18
C SER A 444 0.41 -60.55 7.65
N SER A 445 1.24 -59.57 8.07
CA SER A 445 2.49 -59.72 8.83
C SER A 445 3.74 -60.26 8.12
N LEU A 446 4.82 -59.48 8.14
CA LEU A 446 5.98 -59.68 9.04
C LEU A 446 7.17 -58.78 8.68
N LEU A 447 7.51 -57.90 9.63
CA LEU A 447 8.86 -57.61 10.15
C LEU A 447 10.07 -57.70 9.20
N ARG A 448 10.66 -56.54 8.84
CA ARG A 448 11.92 -56.04 9.44
C ARG A 448 12.12 -54.57 9.12
#